data_AF-A0A060A9C6-F1
#
_entry.id   AF-A0A060A9C6-F1
#
_cell.length_a   1.000
_cell.length_b   1.000
_cell.length_c   1.000
_cell.angle_alpha   90.00
_cell.angle_beta   90.00
_cell.angle_gamma   90.00
#
_symmetry.space_group_name_H-M   'P 1'
#
loop_
_entity.id
_entity.type
_entity.pdbx_description
1 polymer ?
#
loop_
_entity_poly.entity_id
_entity_poly.type
_entity_poly.pdbx_seq_one_letter_code
_entity_poly.pdbx_strand_id
1 'polypeptide(L)'
;EEALPTYMAMMNTFQGVRDVSGADSTPWARWTRQWVGEENRHGDLMNKYCYLSGRVNMRAVEVTIQKLVGSGARIRTDCNPFLGFVYTSFQERATKVSHGNTARHAVEYGDDVLGKLCGAIAADESRHEVAYTRIVDEFFRLDPDGAMLAFADMMRKQIVMPAHLMDDGQHGEMNSGRNLFNDYAEVAQAMGVYNAEDYCDIMEH
;
A
#
# COMPACT_ATOMS: atom_id res chain seq x y z
N GLU A 1 1.98 -1.28 -5.18
CA GLU A 1 2.88 -2.08 -6.04
C GLU A 1 3.54 -1.21 -7.10
N GLU A 2 3.07 -1.13 -8.33
CA GLU A 2 3.81 -0.46 -9.42
C GLU A 2 4.00 1.06 -9.25
N ALA A 3 3.26 1.70 -8.34
CA ALA A 3 3.48 3.10 -7.96
C ALA A 3 4.55 3.28 -6.87
N LEU A 4 5.42 2.29 -6.65
CA LEU A 4 6.51 2.30 -5.66
C LEU A 4 7.36 3.58 -5.62
N PRO A 5 7.70 4.25 -6.74
CA PRO A 5 8.41 5.52 -6.69
C PRO A 5 7.71 6.58 -5.84
N THR A 6 6.37 6.61 -5.87
CA THR A 6 5.55 7.51 -5.03
C THR A 6 5.72 7.20 -3.55
N TYR A 7 5.79 5.93 -3.18
CA TYR A 7 5.87 5.51 -1.78
C TYR A 7 7.25 5.78 -1.19
N MET A 8 8.32 5.52 -1.96
CA MET A 8 9.67 5.92 -1.57
C MET A 8 9.79 7.45 -1.41
N ALA A 9 9.24 8.21 -2.37
CA ALA A 9 9.24 9.66 -2.30
C ALA A 9 8.50 10.16 -1.06
N MET A 10 7.36 9.57 -0.74
CA MET A 10 6.57 9.84 0.46
C MET A 10 7.36 9.57 1.74
N MET A 11 7.99 8.40 1.89
CA MET A 11 8.83 8.10 3.08
C MET A 11 9.97 9.12 3.23
N ASN A 12 10.57 9.56 2.12
CA ASN A 12 11.61 10.58 2.12
C ASN A 12 11.10 12.01 2.36
N THR A 13 9.79 12.22 2.54
CA THR A 13 9.25 13.49 3.07
C THR A 13 9.29 13.54 4.59
N PHE A 14 9.34 12.40 5.28
CA PHE A 14 9.24 12.34 6.73
C PHE A 14 10.46 13.00 7.39
N GLN A 15 10.19 14.04 8.17
CA GLN A 15 11.24 14.79 8.84
C GLN A 15 11.97 13.92 9.86
N GLY A 16 13.30 14.04 9.92
CA GLY A 16 14.15 13.27 10.84
C GLY A 16 14.51 11.84 10.38
N VAL A 17 13.80 11.28 9.40
CA VAL A 17 14.05 9.90 8.93
C VAL A 17 14.34 9.77 7.43
N ARG A 18 14.16 10.84 6.65
CA ARG A 18 14.43 10.85 5.20
C ARG A 18 15.88 10.56 4.84
N ASP A 19 16.08 9.95 3.67
CA ASP A 19 17.36 9.86 2.98
C ASP A 19 17.65 11.14 2.20
N VAL A 20 18.71 11.86 2.55
CA VAL A 20 19.04 13.16 1.95
C VAL A 20 19.97 13.02 0.74
N SER A 21 20.88 12.05 0.76
CA SER A 21 21.84 11.84 -0.33
C SER A 21 21.43 10.76 -1.33
N GLY A 22 20.42 9.95 -1.01
CA GLY A 22 20.08 8.72 -1.72
C GLY A 22 20.97 7.53 -1.33
N ALA A 23 21.93 7.74 -0.44
CA ALA A 23 22.85 6.73 0.07
C ALA A 23 23.23 6.98 1.54
N ASP A 24 22.40 7.71 2.30
CA ASP A 24 22.73 8.03 3.69
C ASP A 24 22.94 6.75 4.52
N SER A 25 23.90 6.80 5.43
CA SER A 25 24.26 5.69 6.32
C SER A 25 23.39 5.62 7.57
N THR A 26 22.35 6.45 7.68
CA THR A 26 21.41 6.39 8.80
C THR A 26 20.62 5.06 8.76
N PRO A 27 20.24 4.48 9.90
CA PRO A 27 19.39 3.29 9.93
C PRO A 27 18.08 3.49 9.16
N TRP A 28 17.47 4.67 9.27
CA TRP A 28 16.25 5.04 8.56
C TRP A 28 16.40 5.00 7.04
N ALA A 29 17.44 5.65 6.50
CA ALA A 29 17.68 5.66 5.07
C ALA A 29 18.01 4.25 4.54
N ARG A 30 18.77 3.44 5.30
CA ARG A 30 18.99 2.04 4.96
C ARG A 30 17.70 1.23 4.94
N TRP A 31 16.84 1.39 5.95
CA TRP A 31 15.54 0.71 6.00
C TRP A 31 14.70 1.07 4.77
N THR A 32 14.51 2.36 4.48
CA THR A 32 13.73 2.81 3.31
C THR A 32 14.24 2.16 2.03
N ARG A 33 15.57 2.16 1.78
CA ARG A 33 16.13 1.55 0.56
C ARG A 33 15.98 0.02 0.53
N GLN A 34 16.09 -0.65 1.68
CA GLN A 34 15.90 -2.11 1.76
C GLN A 34 14.43 -2.50 1.54
N TRP A 35 13.50 -1.80 2.21
CA TRP A 35 12.06 -1.96 2.02
C TRP A 35 11.69 -1.77 0.54
N VAL A 36 12.13 -0.68 -0.10
CA VAL A 36 11.92 -0.47 -1.56
C VAL A 36 12.47 -1.62 -2.40
N GLY A 37 13.65 -2.15 -2.04
CA GLY A 37 14.22 -3.31 -2.75
C GLY A 37 13.39 -4.58 -2.60
N GLU A 38 12.74 -4.77 -1.44
CA GLU A 38 11.80 -5.87 -1.23
C GLU A 38 10.50 -5.68 -2.02
N GLU A 39 9.88 -4.51 -1.91
CA GLU A 39 8.64 -4.06 -2.57
C GLU A 39 8.67 -4.11 -4.08
N ASN A 40 9.82 -3.75 -4.69
CA ASN A 40 9.94 -3.74 -6.15
C ASN A 40 9.60 -5.10 -6.76
N ARG A 41 9.91 -6.19 -6.05
CA ARG A 41 9.65 -7.55 -6.51
C ARG A 41 8.16 -7.86 -6.59
N HIS A 42 7.31 -7.21 -5.79
CA HIS A 42 5.87 -7.45 -5.78
C HIS A 42 5.24 -7.01 -7.10
N GLY A 43 5.47 -5.76 -7.50
CA GLY A 43 5.04 -5.22 -8.79
C GLY A 43 5.60 -6.05 -9.97
N ASP A 44 6.90 -6.32 -9.95
CA ASP A 44 7.59 -7.12 -10.96
C ASP A 44 6.96 -8.49 -11.22
N LEU A 45 6.53 -9.16 -10.14
CA LEU A 45 5.99 -10.51 -10.18
C LEU A 45 4.53 -10.52 -10.63
N MET A 46 3.70 -9.61 -10.08
CA MET A 46 2.31 -9.47 -10.50
C MET A 46 2.18 -8.99 -11.95
N ASN A 47 3.03 -8.07 -12.40
CA ASN A 47 3.03 -7.59 -13.78
C ASN A 47 3.27 -8.73 -14.77
N LYS A 48 4.34 -9.50 -14.56
CA LYS A 48 4.69 -10.65 -15.42
C LYS A 48 3.61 -11.72 -15.39
N TYR A 49 3.01 -11.99 -14.22
CA TYR A 49 1.88 -12.90 -14.11
C TYR A 49 0.68 -12.42 -14.95
N CYS A 50 0.24 -11.16 -14.77
CA CYS A 50 -0.85 -10.56 -15.53
C CYS A 50 -0.59 -10.59 -17.04
N TYR A 51 0.63 -10.23 -17.46
CA TYR A 51 1.05 -10.27 -18.86
C TYR A 51 0.94 -11.68 -19.45
N LEU A 52 1.51 -12.68 -18.78
CA LEU A 52 1.51 -14.07 -19.25
C LEU A 52 0.14 -14.74 -19.18
N SER A 53 -0.74 -14.28 -18.29
CA SER A 53 -2.11 -14.81 -18.16
C SER A 53 -2.94 -14.60 -19.43
N GLY A 54 -2.64 -13.57 -20.21
CA GLY A 54 -3.44 -13.16 -21.38
C GLY A 54 -4.88 -12.73 -21.04
N ARG A 55 -5.21 -12.53 -19.75
CA ARG A 55 -6.57 -12.20 -19.28
C ARG A 55 -6.86 -10.72 -19.16
N VAL A 56 -5.82 -9.88 -19.17
CA VAL A 56 -5.90 -8.45 -18.88
C VAL A 56 -5.35 -7.63 -20.04
N ASN A 57 -5.95 -6.47 -20.30
CA ASN A 57 -5.43 -5.52 -21.27
C ASN A 57 -4.23 -4.77 -20.67
N MET A 58 -3.02 -5.30 -20.90
CA MET A 58 -1.80 -4.73 -20.33
C MET A 58 -1.57 -3.27 -20.75
N ARG A 59 -1.98 -2.86 -21.95
CA ARG A 59 -1.89 -1.44 -22.36
C ARG A 59 -2.71 -0.53 -21.43
N ALA A 60 -3.91 -0.95 -21.05
CA ALA A 60 -4.75 -0.18 -20.13
C ALA A 60 -4.13 -0.13 -18.72
N VAL A 61 -3.58 -1.24 -18.25
CA VAL A 61 -2.86 -1.32 -16.97
C VAL A 61 -1.64 -0.39 -16.96
N GLU A 62 -0.80 -0.43 -18.00
CA GLU A 62 0.40 0.41 -18.12
C GLU A 62 0.08 1.90 -18.18
N VAL A 63 -0.97 2.30 -18.93
CA VAL A 63 -1.46 3.68 -18.95
C VAL A 63 -1.93 4.12 -17.55
N THR A 64 -2.65 3.24 -16.86
CA THR A 64 -3.13 3.51 -15.49
C THR A 64 -1.96 3.69 -14.52
N ILE A 65 -0.93 2.84 -14.60
CA ILE A 65 0.30 2.96 -13.80
C ILE A 65 0.99 4.29 -14.08
N GLN A 66 1.21 4.62 -15.36
CA GLN A 66 1.87 5.87 -15.75
C GLN A 66 1.14 7.09 -15.18
N LYS A 67 -0.20 7.11 -15.26
CA LYS A 67 -1.03 8.18 -14.70
C LYS A 67 -1.00 8.23 -13.18
N LEU A 68 -1.07 7.08 -12.51
CA LEU A 68 -1.02 7.00 -11.07
C LEU A 68 0.31 7.52 -10.52
N VAL A 69 1.44 7.09 -11.10
CA VAL A 69 2.77 7.62 -10.75
C VAL A 69 2.84 9.13 -10.98
N GLY A 70 2.34 9.62 -12.12
CA GLY A 70 2.30 11.05 -12.43
C GLY A 70 1.39 11.87 -11.51
N SER A 71 0.36 11.24 -10.94
CA SER A 71 -0.58 11.89 -10.01
C SER A 71 -0.07 11.91 -8.57
N GLY A 72 0.80 10.96 -8.22
CA GLY A 72 1.28 10.76 -6.86
C GLY A 72 0.16 10.33 -5.92
N ALA A 73 0.34 10.58 -4.62
CA ALA A 73 -0.65 10.28 -3.59
C ALA A 73 -0.69 11.37 -2.52
N ARG A 74 -1.88 11.67 -2.01
CA ARG A 74 -2.10 12.63 -0.91
C ARG A 74 -2.59 11.92 0.35
N ILE A 75 -1.64 11.44 1.15
CA ILE A 75 -1.95 10.62 2.34
C ILE A 75 -2.08 11.41 3.65
N ARG A 76 -1.92 12.75 3.58
CA ARG A 76 -2.20 13.70 4.69
C ARG A 76 -1.39 13.47 5.97
N THR A 77 -0.13 13.07 5.81
CA THR A 77 0.85 12.85 6.91
C THR A 77 1.69 14.08 7.22
N ASP A 78 1.57 15.18 6.45
CA ASP A 78 2.18 16.48 6.74
C ASP A 78 3.70 16.42 7.02
N CYS A 79 4.40 15.51 6.33
CA CYS A 79 5.83 15.23 6.52
C CYS A 79 6.21 14.78 7.95
N ASN A 80 5.23 14.43 8.80
CA ASN A 80 5.42 14.05 10.18
C ASN A 80 5.66 12.53 10.29
N PRO A 81 6.79 12.07 10.85
CA PRO A 81 7.07 10.65 10.99
C PRO A 81 6.05 9.90 11.89
N PHE A 82 5.46 10.55 12.90
CA PHE A 82 4.43 9.91 13.73
C PHE A 82 3.20 9.54 12.90
N LEU A 83 2.69 10.50 12.12
CA LEU A 83 1.57 10.26 11.19
C LEU A 83 1.97 9.25 10.10
N GLY A 84 3.19 9.39 9.59
CA GLY A 84 3.76 8.53 8.56
C GLY A 84 3.82 7.06 8.95
N PHE A 85 4.36 6.74 10.13
CA PHE A 85 4.50 5.35 10.56
C PHE A 85 3.20 4.73 11.09
N VAL A 86 2.27 5.54 11.61
CA VAL A 86 0.88 5.06 11.82
C VAL A 86 0.25 4.67 10.48
N TYR A 87 0.39 5.52 9.47
CA TYR A 87 -0.13 5.25 8.13
C TYR A 87 0.46 3.98 7.53
N THR A 88 1.80 3.81 7.55
CA THR A 88 2.44 2.63 6.97
C THR A 88 2.10 1.36 7.74
N SER A 89 2.05 1.40 9.07
CA SER A 89 1.62 0.23 9.88
C SER A 89 0.24 -0.27 9.47
N PHE A 90 -0.71 0.66 9.27
CA PHE A 90 -2.05 0.32 8.80
C PHE A 90 -2.04 -0.25 7.38
N GLN A 91 -1.32 0.40 6.47
CA GLN A 91 -1.30 0.01 5.05
C GLN A 91 -0.67 -1.37 4.84
N GLU A 92 0.45 -1.68 5.48
CA GLU A 92 1.10 -3.00 5.37
C GLU A 92 0.16 -4.12 5.84
N ARG A 93 -0.61 -3.87 6.91
CA ARG A 93 -1.61 -4.85 7.34
C ARG A 93 -2.74 -4.99 6.34
N ALA A 94 -3.19 -3.87 5.74
CA ALA A 94 -4.23 -3.89 4.72
C ALA A 94 -3.80 -4.66 3.46
N THR A 95 -2.55 -4.48 3.00
CA THR A 95 -2.01 -5.21 1.84
C THR A 95 -1.78 -6.68 2.17
N LYS A 96 -1.27 -7.01 3.37
CA LYS A 96 -1.19 -8.39 3.86
C LYS A 96 -2.54 -9.11 3.80
N VAL A 97 -3.61 -8.48 4.31
CA VAL A 97 -4.97 -9.03 4.26
C VAL A 97 -5.43 -9.22 2.82
N SER A 98 -5.28 -8.18 1.99
CA SER A 98 -5.70 -8.20 0.58
C SER A 98 -5.00 -9.31 -0.23
N HIS A 99 -3.68 -9.43 -0.08
CA HIS A 99 -2.88 -10.46 -0.75
C HIS A 99 -3.20 -11.85 -0.21
N GLY A 100 -3.37 -12.01 1.10
CA GLY A 100 -3.76 -13.28 1.71
C GLY A 100 -5.14 -13.77 1.25
N ASN A 101 -6.12 -12.87 1.15
CA ASN A 101 -7.46 -13.18 0.65
C ASN A 101 -7.41 -13.55 -0.85
N THR A 102 -6.67 -12.79 -1.64
CA THR A 102 -6.47 -13.09 -3.07
C THR A 102 -5.78 -14.45 -3.27
N ALA A 103 -4.78 -14.78 -2.44
CA ALA A 103 -4.11 -16.09 -2.47
C ALA A 103 -5.10 -17.24 -2.23
N ARG A 104 -5.99 -17.09 -1.24
CA ARG A 104 -7.01 -18.08 -0.92
C ARG A 104 -8.01 -18.26 -2.06
N HIS A 105 -8.47 -17.18 -2.68
CA HIS A 105 -9.34 -17.26 -3.86
C HIS A 105 -8.64 -17.92 -5.05
N ALA A 106 -7.38 -17.59 -5.31
CA ALA A 106 -6.62 -18.21 -6.38
C ALA A 106 -6.58 -19.74 -6.25
N VAL A 107 -6.27 -20.25 -5.05
CA VAL A 107 -6.30 -21.70 -4.77
C VAL A 107 -7.71 -22.28 -4.91
N GLU A 108 -8.73 -21.59 -4.41
CA GLU A 108 -10.14 -22.01 -4.54
C GLU A 108 -10.57 -22.19 -6.01
N TYR A 109 -10.10 -21.29 -6.88
CA TYR A 109 -10.35 -21.36 -8.33
C TYR A 109 -9.33 -22.21 -9.10
N GLY A 110 -8.46 -22.95 -8.42
CA GLY A 110 -7.55 -23.93 -9.01
C GLY A 110 -6.24 -23.36 -9.56
N ASP A 111 -5.86 -22.14 -9.17
CA ASP A 111 -4.60 -21.50 -9.54
C ASP A 111 -3.60 -21.48 -8.37
N ASP A 112 -2.93 -22.61 -8.18
CA ASP A 112 -1.90 -22.77 -7.14
C ASP A 112 -0.68 -21.86 -7.35
N VAL A 113 -0.41 -21.43 -8.59
CA VAL A 113 0.73 -20.56 -8.90
C VAL A 113 0.45 -19.15 -8.41
N LEU A 114 -0.71 -18.61 -8.75
CA LEU A 114 -1.16 -17.32 -8.24
C LEU A 114 -1.33 -17.34 -6.71
N GLY A 115 -1.85 -18.44 -6.16
CA GLY A 115 -1.95 -18.63 -4.71
C GLY A 115 -0.61 -18.49 -4.00
N LYS A 116 0.44 -19.17 -4.49
CA LYS A 116 1.80 -19.07 -3.95
C LYS A 116 2.40 -17.68 -4.12
N LEU A 117 2.15 -17.05 -5.27
CA LEU A 117 2.62 -15.70 -5.59
C LEU A 117 2.08 -14.68 -4.57
N CYS A 118 0.76 -14.61 -4.43
CA CYS A 118 0.11 -13.70 -3.49
C CYS A 118 0.47 -14.01 -2.03
N GLY A 119 0.60 -15.30 -1.68
CA GLY A 119 1.04 -15.70 -0.34
C GLY A 119 2.48 -15.28 0.00
N ALA A 120 3.38 -15.30 -0.98
CA ALA A 120 4.75 -14.82 -0.80
C ALA A 120 4.80 -13.31 -0.58
N ILE A 121 3.99 -12.53 -1.31
CA ILE A 121 3.88 -11.09 -1.11
C ILE A 121 3.31 -10.80 0.29
N ALA A 122 2.20 -11.44 0.67
CA ALA A 122 1.60 -11.26 2.01
C ALA A 122 2.58 -11.57 3.16
N ALA A 123 3.53 -12.48 2.96
CA ALA A 123 4.57 -12.78 3.94
C ALA A 123 5.63 -11.68 4.07
N ASP A 124 5.90 -10.94 2.99
CA ASP A 124 6.73 -9.73 3.03
C ASP A 124 6.00 -8.62 3.79
N GLU A 125 4.73 -8.36 3.43
CA GLU A 125 3.88 -7.34 4.09
C GLU A 125 3.79 -7.59 5.60
N SER A 126 3.64 -8.86 6.01
CA SER A 126 3.60 -9.22 7.43
C SER A 126 4.89 -8.89 8.17
N ARG A 127 6.06 -8.89 7.51
CA ARG A 127 7.33 -8.50 8.13
C ARG A 127 7.46 -6.99 8.19
N HIS A 128 6.98 -6.27 7.17
CA HIS A 128 6.97 -4.81 7.14
C HIS A 128 6.00 -4.23 8.17
N GLU A 129 4.80 -4.80 8.29
CA GLU A 129 3.83 -4.51 9.36
C GLU A 129 4.48 -4.59 10.74
N VAL A 130 5.18 -5.70 11.03
CA VAL A 130 5.87 -5.90 12.33
C VAL A 130 6.97 -4.85 12.55
N ALA A 131 7.68 -4.44 11.49
CA ALA A 131 8.71 -3.41 11.62
C ALA A 131 8.11 -2.03 11.96
N TYR A 132 7.04 -1.62 11.27
CA TYR A 132 6.42 -0.32 11.51
C TYR A 132 5.64 -0.25 12.81
N THR A 133 4.93 -1.32 13.19
CA THR A 133 4.25 -1.40 14.50
C THR A 133 5.23 -1.26 15.65
N ARG A 134 6.41 -1.91 15.57
CA ARG A 134 7.48 -1.71 16.58
C ARG A 134 8.01 -0.29 16.65
N ILE A 135 8.05 0.44 15.53
CA ILE A 135 8.42 1.86 15.54
C ILE A 135 7.35 2.68 16.27
N VAL A 136 6.06 2.39 16.02
CA VAL A 136 4.94 3.04 16.69
C VAL A 136 4.90 2.70 18.19
N ASP A 137 5.21 1.46 18.59
CA ASP A 137 5.35 1.07 19.99
C ASP A 137 6.41 1.91 20.71
N GLU A 138 7.55 2.14 20.06
CA GLU A 138 8.61 3.01 20.60
C GLU A 138 8.16 4.47 20.68
N PHE A 139 7.30 4.95 19.77
CA PHE A 139 6.68 6.26 19.91
C PHE A 139 5.78 6.33 21.15
N PHE A 140 4.92 5.33 21.38
CA PHE A 140 4.11 5.28 22.59
C PHE A 140 4.95 5.15 23.86
N ARG A 141 6.11 4.50 23.80
CA ARG A 141 7.02 4.39 24.95
C ARG A 141 7.73 5.72 25.27
N LEU A 142 8.10 6.50 24.25
CA LEU A 142 8.91 7.71 24.40
C LEU A 142 8.08 8.98 24.52
N ASP A 143 6.98 9.08 23.78
CA ASP A 143 6.05 10.21 23.73
C ASP A 143 4.60 9.70 23.58
N PRO A 144 4.00 9.17 24.66
CA PRO A 144 2.65 8.61 24.62
C PRO A 144 1.58 9.60 24.13
N ASP A 145 1.69 10.87 24.54
CA ASP A 145 0.72 11.90 24.18
C ASP A 145 0.81 12.25 22.70
N GLY A 146 2.03 12.47 22.18
CA GLY A 146 2.26 12.73 20.76
C GLY A 146 1.84 11.55 19.88
N ALA A 147 2.16 10.32 20.30
CA ALA A 147 1.74 9.10 19.62
C ALA A 147 0.22 8.95 19.56
N MET A 148 -0.48 9.16 20.68
CA MET A 148 -1.94 9.07 20.74
C MET A 148 -2.62 10.15 19.89
N LEU A 149 -2.09 11.38 19.90
CA LEU A 149 -2.61 12.47 19.06
C LEU A 149 -2.43 12.16 17.56
N ALA A 150 -1.27 11.65 17.17
CA ALA A 150 -0.98 11.25 15.79
C ALA A 150 -1.89 10.11 15.32
N PHE A 151 -2.06 9.08 16.16
CA PHE A 151 -2.98 7.98 15.88
C PHE A 151 -4.40 8.48 15.68
N ALA A 152 -4.93 9.25 16.63
CA ALA A 152 -6.26 9.81 16.55
C ALA A 152 -6.45 10.75 15.34
N ASP A 153 -5.44 11.53 14.97
CA ASP A 153 -5.47 12.39 13.78
C ASP A 153 -5.59 11.56 12.49
N MET A 154 -4.76 10.52 12.33
CA MET A 154 -4.84 9.63 11.17
C MET A 154 -6.19 8.91 11.08
N MET A 155 -6.74 8.46 12.22
CA MET A 155 -8.06 7.83 12.24
C MET A 155 -9.18 8.81 11.88
N ARG A 156 -9.15 10.05 12.38
CA ARG A 156 -10.13 11.09 12.01
C ARG A 156 -10.04 11.48 10.54
N LYS A 157 -8.83 11.55 10.00
CA LYS A 157 -8.61 11.81 8.57
C LYS A 157 -9.15 10.65 7.73
N GLN A 158 -9.22 9.43 8.28
CA GLN A 158 -9.39 8.16 7.57
C GLN A 158 -8.15 7.83 6.75
N ILE A 159 -7.66 6.59 6.88
CA ILE A 159 -6.48 6.13 6.15
C ILE A 159 -6.83 6.04 4.67
N VAL A 160 -6.18 6.89 3.87
CA VAL A 160 -6.41 6.98 2.42
C VAL A 160 -5.63 5.88 1.72
N MET A 161 -6.28 5.11 0.86
CA MET A 161 -5.57 4.15 0.01
C MET A 161 -4.59 4.87 -0.93
N PRO A 162 -3.35 4.38 -1.07
CA PRO A 162 -2.31 5.07 -1.83
C PRO A 162 -2.68 5.24 -3.31
N ALA A 163 -3.49 4.33 -3.86
CA ALA A 163 -3.97 4.36 -5.24
C ALA A 163 -5.31 5.11 -5.45
N HIS A 164 -5.78 5.92 -4.50
CA HIS A 164 -7.09 6.62 -4.61
C HIS A 164 -7.21 7.57 -5.82
N LEU A 165 -6.11 7.95 -6.46
CA LEU A 165 -6.08 8.77 -7.68
C LEU A 165 -5.93 7.91 -8.96
N MET A 166 -6.25 6.62 -8.90
CA MET A 166 -6.20 5.72 -10.05
C MET A 166 -7.13 6.18 -11.17
N ASP A 167 -6.59 6.27 -12.39
CA ASP A 167 -7.28 6.72 -13.60
C ASP A 167 -6.70 6.01 -14.84
N ASP A 168 -7.56 5.38 -15.64
CA ASP A 168 -7.18 4.72 -16.91
C ASP A 168 -7.36 5.64 -18.15
N GLY A 169 -7.92 6.85 -17.95
CA GLY A 169 -8.18 7.83 -19.01
C GLY A 169 -9.42 7.63 -19.83
N GLN A 170 -10.29 6.69 -19.46
CA GLN A 170 -11.52 6.41 -20.20
C GLN A 170 -12.69 6.10 -19.27
N HIS A 171 -12.45 5.59 -18.06
CA HIS A 171 -13.48 5.09 -17.16
C HIS A 171 -14.48 6.18 -16.78
N GLY A 172 -14.00 7.38 -16.47
CA GLY A 172 -14.86 8.53 -16.18
C GLY A 172 -15.74 8.92 -17.37
N GLU A 173 -15.19 8.93 -18.58
CA GLU A 173 -15.96 9.27 -19.80
C GLU A 173 -17.00 8.19 -20.13
N MET A 174 -16.62 6.92 -20.01
CA MET A 174 -17.49 5.78 -20.33
C MET A 174 -18.57 5.52 -19.28
N ASN A 175 -18.34 5.94 -18.02
CA ASN A 175 -19.23 5.64 -16.90
C ASN A 175 -19.81 6.91 -16.25
N SER A 176 -20.14 7.93 -17.05
CA SER A 176 -20.87 9.13 -16.59
C SER A 176 -20.20 9.85 -15.40
N GLY A 177 -18.87 9.92 -15.40
CA GLY A 177 -18.06 10.58 -14.37
C GLY A 177 -17.72 9.70 -13.16
N ARG A 178 -18.05 8.40 -13.17
CA ARG A 178 -17.61 7.48 -12.10
C ARG A 178 -16.08 7.42 -12.00
N ASN A 179 -15.60 7.30 -10.77
CA ASN A 179 -14.17 7.23 -10.47
C ASN A 179 -13.70 5.76 -10.47
N LEU A 180 -12.60 5.49 -11.18
CA LEU A 180 -12.07 4.13 -11.35
C LEU A 180 -11.68 3.47 -10.02
N PHE A 181 -11.11 4.22 -9.07
CA PHE A 181 -10.76 3.68 -7.75
C PHE A 181 -12.00 3.23 -6.97
N ASN A 182 -13.09 4.00 -7.01
CA ASN A 182 -14.33 3.62 -6.31
C ASN A 182 -14.92 2.33 -6.87
N ASP A 183 -14.97 2.20 -8.20
CA ASP A 183 -15.52 1.00 -8.85
C ASP A 183 -14.62 -0.23 -8.59
N TYR A 184 -13.30 -0.04 -8.58
CA TYR A 184 -12.35 -1.07 -8.15
C TYR A 184 -12.60 -1.50 -6.68
N ALA A 185 -12.77 -0.53 -5.78
CA ALA A 185 -12.99 -0.79 -4.36
C ALA A 185 -14.33 -1.51 -4.10
N GLU A 186 -15.39 -1.16 -4.84
CA GLU A 186 -16.69 -1.85 -4.79
C GLU A 186 -16.54 -3.33 -5.17
N VAL A 187 -15.76 -3.64 -6.21
CA VAL A 187 -15.50 -5.03 -6.63
C VAL A 187 -14.63 -5.76 -5.61
N ALA A 188 -13.57 -5.14 -5.11
CA ALA A 188 -12.70 -5.74 -4.08
C ALA A 188 -13.48 -6.09 -2.80
N GLN A 189 -14.39 -5.20 -2.39
CA GLN A 189 -15.30 -5.44 -1.26
C GLN A 189 -16.28 -6.57 -1.56
N ALA A 190 -16.95 -6.55 -2.72
CA ALA A 190 -17.92 -7.57 -3.08
C ALA A 190 -17.31 -8.98 -3.21
N MET A 191 -16.04 -9.05 -3.62
CA MET A 191 -15.29 -10.29 -3.72
C MET A 191 -14.67 -10.75 -2.38
N GLY A 192 -14.77 -9.96 -1.31
CA GLY A 192 -14.17 -10.31 -0.02
C GLY A 192 -12.65 -10.27 -0.01
N VAL A 193 -12.04 -9.47 -0.89
CA VAL A 193 -10.58 -9.27 -0.92
C VAL A 193 -10.15 -8.30 0.17
N TYR A 194 -10.83 -7.15 0.25
CA TYR A 194 -10.66 -6.15 1.30
C TYR A 194 -11.95 -5.34 1.44
N ASN A 195 -12.49 -5.26 2.65
CA ASN A 195 -13.76 -4.61 2.93
C ASN A 195 -13.68 -3.67 4.16
N ALA A 196 -14.81 -3.05 4.50
CA ALA A 196 -14.88 -2.11 5.62
C ALA A 196 -14.70 -2.78 7.01
N GLU A 197 -15.07 -4.07 7.15
CA GLU A 197 -14.83 -4.83 8.38
C GLU A 197 -13.32 -5.07 8.55
N ASP A 198 -12.60 -5.42 7.47
CA ASP A 198 -11.14 -5.53 7.51
C ASP A 198 -10.48 -4.22 7.98
N TYR A 199 -10.98 -3.06 7.52
CA TYR A 199 -10.50 -1.76 8.00
C TYR A 199 -10.71 -1.60 9.51
N CYS A 200 -11.88 -1.96 10.03
CA CYS A 200 -12.18 -1.90 11.46
C CYS A 200 -11.29 -2.86 12.25
N ASP A 201 -11.11 -4.09 11.78
CA ASP A 201 -10.27 -5.12 12.42
C ASP A 201 -8.80 -4.68 12.49
N ILE A 202 -8.31 -3.95 11.49
CA ILE A 202 -6.96 -3.36 11.50
C ILE A 202 -6.87 -2.25 12.54
N MET A 203 -7.91 -1.42 12.69
CA MET A 203 -7.94 -0.33 13.66
C MET A 203 -8.00 -0.84 15.11
N GLU A 204 -8.64 -1.99 15.34
CA GLU A 204 -8.79 -2.59 16.68
C GLU A 204 -7.58 -3.42 17.13
N HIS A 205 -6.69 -3.79 16.21
CA HIS A 205 -5.51 -4.62 16.47
C HIS A 205 -4.42 -3.88 17.27
#